data_AF-A0A1Y2GT33-F1
#
_entry.id   AF-A0A1Y2GT33-F1
#
_cell.length_a   1.000
_cell.length_b   1.000
_cell.length_c   1.000
_cell.angle_alpha   90.00
_cell.angle_beta   90.00
_cell.angle_gamma   90.00
#
_symmetry.space_group_name_H-M   'P 1'
#
loop_
_entity.id
_entity.type
_entity.pdbx_description
1 polymer ?
#
loop_
_entity_poly.entity_id
_entity_poly.type
_entity_poly.pdbx_seq_one_letter_code
_entity_poly.pdbx_strand_id
1 'polypeptide(L)'
;MIDISLQQDEYEVVPTLVQPTLVEVLKSRVKANMAREAQLPLVHTLPVEQMLQARLASFDPNTEDAEVDNAFYVADMGEVYRQHLRWKALLPRIEPFF
;
A
#
# COMPACT_ATOMS: atom_id res chain seq x y z
N MET A 1 31.87 -25.26 54.67
CA MET A 1 30.80 -24.25 54.62
C MET A 1 31.29 -23.22 53.62
N ILE A 2 30.84 -23.30 52.37
CA ILE A 2 31.41 -22.53 51.24
C ILE A 2 30.64 -21.22 51.15
N ASP A 3 31.39 -20.11 51.15
CA ASP A 3 30.93 -18.73 51.02
C ASP A 3 30.53 -18.47 49.56
N ILE A 4 29.30 -17.99 49.34
CA ILE A 4 28.74 -17.73 48.01
C ILE A 4 28.61 -16.21 47.86
N SER A 5 29.74 -15.53 47.78
CA SER A 5 29.77 -14.10 47.48
C SER A 5 29.68 -13.90 45.96
N LEU A 6 28.61 -13.21 45.56
CA LEU A 6 28.21 -12.85 44.20
C LEU A 6 29.36 -12.23 43.38
N GLN A 7 29.84 -12.95 42.35
CA GLN A 7 30.52 -12.32 41.23
C GLN A 7 29.48 -11.65 40.33
N GLN A 8 29.44 -10.32 40.34
CA GLN A 8 28.76 -9.55 39.31
C GLN A 8 29.58 -9.70 38.03
N ASP A 9 29.11 -10.56 37.12
CA ASP A 9 29.59 -10.54 35.74
C ASP A 9 29.14 -9.21 35.12
N GLU A 10 30.10 -8.32 34.86
CA GLU A 10 29.91 -7.13 34.05
C GLU A 10 29.57 -7.56 32.63
N TYR A 11 28.28 -7.53 32.27
CA TYR A 11 27.86 -7.67 30.89
C TYR A 11 28.22 -6.38 30.14
N GLU A 12 29.35 -6.41 29.44
CA GLU A 12 29.72 -5.36 28.49
C GLU A 12 28.69 -5.37 27.34
N VAL A 13 27.89 -4.29 27.26
CA VAL A 13 26.94 -4.10 26.15
C VAL A 13 27.75 -3.78 24.90
N VAL A 14 28.11 -4.82 24.15
CA VAL A 14 28.73 -4.66 22.83
C VAL A 14 27.73 -3.92 21.95
N PRO A 15 28.04 -2.72 21.43
CA PRO A 15 27.17 -2.08 20.46
C PRO A 15 27.12 -2.99 19.24
N THR A 16 25.98 -3.61 18.96
CA THR A 16 25.77 -4.30 17.69
C THR A 16 26.04 -3.30 16.58
N LEU A 17 27.22 -3.40 15.95
CA LEU A 17 27.57 -2.66 14.77
C LEU A 17 26.61 -3.09 13.67
N VAL A 18 25.46 -2.42 13.59
CA VAL A 18 24.62 -2.47 12.39
C VAL A 18 25.53 -1.99 11.28
N GLN A 19 25.90 -2.91 10.39
CA GLN A 19 26.82 -2.58 9.30
C GLN A 19 26.28 -1.34 8.58
N PRO A 20 27.11 -0.32 8.30
CA PRO A 20 26.65 0.95 7.73
C PRO A 20 25.84 0.75 6.43
N THR A 21 26.18 -0.31 5.69
CA THR A 21 25.46 -0.82 4.52
C THR A 21 23.99 -1.13 4.79
N LEU A 22 23.63 -1.70 5.95
CA LEU A 22 22.24 -2.03 6.27
C LEU A 22 21.41 -0.77 6.52
N VAL A 23 21.99 0.24 7.16
CA VAL A 23 21.33 1.55 7.36
C VAL A 23 21.11 2.26 6.03
N GLU A 24 22.08 2.22 5.13
CA GLU A 24 21.96 2.79 3.77
C GLU A 24 20.93 2.02 2.93
N VAL A 25 20.88 0.69 3.03
CA VAL A 25 19.87 -0.15 2.37
C VAL A 25 18.46 0.15 2.91
N LEU A 26 18.31 0.34 4.22
CA LEU A 26 17.02 0.74 4.80
C LEU A 26 16.60 2.14 4.34
N LYS A 27 17.51 3.12 4.39
CA LYS A 27 17.23 4.50 3.92
C LYS A 27 16.84 4.53 2.44
N SER A 28 17.56 3.79 1.59
CA SER A 28 17.24 3.69 0.17
C SER A 28 15.90 3.00 -0.09
N ARG A 29 15.56 1.95 0.69
CA ARG A 29 14.25 1.29 0.62
C ARG A 29 13.10 2.19 1.09
N VAL A 30 13.30 2.95 2.17
CA VAL A 30 12.33 3.96 2.62
C VAL A 30 12.13 5.04 1.57
N LYS A 31 13.21 5.58 1.00
CA LYS A 31 13.13 6.57 -0.09
C LYS A 31 12.42 6.02 -1.33
N ALA A 32 12.69 4.77 -1.69
CA ALA A 32 12.00 4.10 -2.79
C ALA A 32 10.51 3.86 -2.50
N ASN A 33 10.15 3.55 -1.26
CA ASN A 33 8.75 3.41 -0.86
C ASN A 33 8.02 4.76 -0.85
N MET A 34 8.64 5.84 -0.34
CA MET A 34 8.06 7.18 -0.40
C MET A 34 7.85 7.65 -1.85
N ALA A 35 8.80 7.36 -2.75
CA ALA A 35 8.67 7.66 -4.17
C ALA A 35 7.55 6.85 -4.84
N ARG A 36 7.31 5.60 -4.38
CA ARG A 36 6.18 4.78 -4.82
C ARG A 36 4.84 5.30 -4.31
N GLU A 37 4.76 5.69 -3.03
CA GLU A 37 3.55 6.26 -2.44
C GLU A 37 3.11 7.55 -3.14
N ALA A 38 4.08 8.38 -3.58
CA ALA A 38 3.81 9.58 -4.37
C ALA A 38 3.21 9.29 -5.77
N GLN A 39 3.24 8.04 -6.23
CA GLN A 39 2.73 7.61 -7.54
C GLN A 39 1.53 6.65 -7.42
N LEU A 40 1.00 6.43 -6.21
CA LEU A 40 -0.17 5.58 -6.06
C LEU A 40 -1.42 6.32 -6.57
N PRO A 41 -2.30 5.64 -7.33
CA PRO A 41 -3.55 6.22 -7.74
C PRO A 41 -4.38 6.60 -6.51
N LEU A 42 -5.04 7.75 -6.57
CA LEU A 42 -5.90 8.24 -5.52
C LEU A 42 -7.08 7.27 -5.34
N VAL A 43 -7.15 6.63 -4.17
CA VAL A 43 -8.27 5.74 -3.82
C VAL A 43 -9.35 6.57 -3.14
N HIS A 44 -10.53 6.60 -3.75
CA HIS A 44 -11.71 7.26 -3.19
C HIS A 44 -12.60 6.27 -2.44
N THR A 45 -13.24 6.74 -1.37
CA THR A 45 -14.18 5.94 -0.55
C THR A 45 -15.65 6.22 -0.88
N LEU A 46 -15.92 7.16 -1.80
CA LEU A 46 -17.26 7.53 -2.21
C LEU A 46 -17.82 6.50 -3.21
N PRO A 47 -19.16 6.35 -3.30
CA PRO A 47 -19.80 5.55 -4.34
C PRO A 47 -19.37 5.99 -5.74
N VAL A 48 -19.30 5.04 -6.68
CA VAL A 48 -18.92 5.29 -8.08
C VAL A 48 -19.75 6.41 -8.71
N GLU A 49 -21.05 6.45 -8.42
CA GLU A 49 -21.95 7.50 -8.92
C GLU A 49 -21.50 8.90 -8.48
N GLN A 50 -21.16 9.06 -7.20
CA GLN A 50 -20.72 10.35 -6.67
C GLN A 50 -19.36 10.74 -7.24
N MET A 51 -18.46 9.77 -7.44
CA MET A 51 -17.17 10.02 -8.09
C MET A 51 -17.33 10.45 -9.56
N LEU A 52 -18.24 9.80 -10.28
CA LEU A 52 -18.58 10.17 -11.66
C LEU A 52 -19.15 11.59 -11.69
N GLN A 53 -20.12 11.91 -10.84
CA GLN A 53 -20.70 13.25 -10.75
C GLN A 53 -19.66 14.31 -10.38
N ALA A 54 -18.80 14.04 -9.39
CA ALA A 54 -17.73 14.95 -9.00
C ALA A 54 -16.74 15.20 -10.15
N ARG A 55 -16.39 14.14 -10.90
CA ARG A 55 -15.51 14.28 -12.06
C ARG A 55 -16.16 15.10 -13.17
N LEU A 56 -17.44 14.84 -13.47
CA LEU A 56 -18.21 15.62 -14.45
C LEU A 56 -18.37 17.09 -14.03
N ALA A 57 -18.59 17.36 -12.73
CA ALA A 57 -18.69 18.73 -12.22
C ALA A 57 -17.34 19.49 -12.27
N SER A 58 -16.21 18.78 -12.20
CA SER A 58 -14.87 19.37 -12.34
C SER A 58 -14.48 19.69 -13.78
N PHE A 59 -15.29 19.29 -14.75
CA PHE A 59 -14.98 19.37 -16.16
C PHE A 59 -15.31 20.75 -16.73
N ASP A 60 -14.35 21.37 -17.43
CA ASP A 60 -14.58 22.62 -18.17
C ASP A 60 -14.86 22.29 -19.64
N PRO A 61 -16.06 22.58 -20.18
CA PRO A 61 -16.40 22.27 -21.56
C PRO A 61 -15.66 23.13 -22.61
N ASN A 62 -14.88 24.14 -22.19
CA ASN A 62 -14.14 25.02 -23.10
C ASN A 62 -12.64 24.69 -23.18
N THR A 63 -12.16 23.67 -22.45
CA THR A 63 -10.77 23.21 -22.52
C THR A 63 -10.64 22.02 -23.47
N GLU A 64 -9.39 21.67 -23.83
CA GLU A 64 -9.05 20.44 -24.57
C GLU A 64 -9.60 19.17 -23.88
N ASP A 65 -9.98 19.26 -22.60
CA ASP A 65 -10.61 18.14 -21.89
C ASP A 65 -11.94 17.73 -22.51
N ALA A 66 -12.65 18.63 -23.21
CA ALA A 66 -13.95 18.43 -23.85
C ALA A 66 -13.92 17.61 -25.15
N GLU A 67 -12.74 17.16 -25.59
CA GLU A 67 -12.59 16.36 -26.79
C GLU A 67 -13.09 14.91 -26.59
N VAL A 68 -13.59 14.31 -27.68
CA VAL A 68 -14.10 12.93 -27.71
C VAL A 68 -13.05 11.91 -27.24
N ASP A 69 -11.77 12.24 -27.41
CA ASP A 69 -10.65 11.38 -27.07
C ASP A 69 -10.34 11.34 -25.56
N ASN A 70 -11.00 12.17 -24.74
CA ASN A 70 -10.79 12.23 -23.28
C ASN A 70 -11.84 11.44 -22.47
N ALA A 71 -12.27 10.29 -22.99
CA ALA A 71 -13.14 9.38 -22.25
C ALA A 71 -12.40 8.77 -21.03
N PHE A 72 -13.08 8.68 -19.89
CA PHE A 72 -12.50 8.12 -18.66
C PHE A 72 -13.38 7.01 -18.07
N TYR A 73 -12.79 6.18 -17.21
CA TYR A 73 -13.46 5.12 -16.47
C TYR A 73 -13.44 5.39 -14.98
N VAL A 74 -14.49 4.94 -14.28
CA VAL A 74 -14.54 4.88 -12.82
C VAL A 74 -14.77 3.42 -12.43
N ALA A 75 -13.82 2.84 -11.68
CA ALA A 75 -13.86 1.43 -11.30
C ALA A 75 -14.11 1.25 -9.80
N ASP A 76 -15.07 0.40 -9.43
CA ASP A 76 -15.26 -0.06 -8.04
C ASP A 76 -14.36 -1.28 -7.76
N MET A 77 -13.19 -1.04 -7.18
CA MET A 77 -12.29 -2.12 -6.77
C MET A 77 -12.88 -2.98 -5.64
N GLY A 78 -13.81 -2.44 -4.85
CA GLY A 78 -14.56 -3.19 -3.85
C GLY A 78 -15.47 -4.25 -4.49
N GLU A 79 -16.01 -3.99 -5.69
CA GLU A 79 -16.83 -4.95 -6.42
C GLU A 79 -16.01 -6.15 -6.89
N VAL A 80 -14.81 -5.90 -7.45
CA VAL A 80 -13.88 -6.98 -7.84
C VAL A 80 -13.55 -7.87 -6.64
N TYR A 81 -13.28 -7.25 -5.48
CA TYR A 81 -13.02 -7.99 -4.25
C TYR A 81 -14.22 -8.82 -3.78
N ARG A 82 -15.43 -8.24 -3.80
CA ARG A 82 -16.67 -8.96 -3.45
C ARG A 82 -16.92 -10.15 -4.39
N GLN A 83 -16.64 -10.00 -5.68
CA GLN A 83 -16.74 -11.10 -6.66
C GLN A 83 -15.74 -12.22 -6.36
N HIS A 84 -14.50 -11.88 -6.01
CA HIS A 84 -13.52 -12.87 -5.57
C HIS A 84 -13.97 -13.64 -4.31
N LEU A 85 -14.54 -12.94 -3.32
CA LEU A 85 -15.13 -13.60 -2.14
C LEU A 85 -16.30 -14.51 -2.53
N ARG A 86 -17.18 -14.07 -3.43
CA ARG A 86 -18.29 -14.88 -3.94
C ARG A 86 -17.79 -16.13 -4.68
N TRP A 87 -16.75 -16.00 -5.50
CA TRP A 87 -16.12 -17.13 -6.18
C TRP A 87 -15.66 -18.18 -5.16
N LYS A 88 -14.87 -17.77 -4.16
CA LYS A 88 -14.37 -18.69 -3.13
C LYS A 88 -15.48 -19.38 -2.35
N ALA A 89 -16.59 -18.68 -2.09
CA ALA A 89 -17.74 -19.23 -1.38
C ALA A 89 -18.53 -20.25 -2.22
N LEU A 90 -18.75 -19.97 -3.52
CA LEU A 90 -19.60 -20.79 -4.39
C LEU A 90 -18.84 -21.90 -5.12
N LEU A 91 -17.55 -21.71 -5.38
CA LEU A 91 -16.69 -22.63 -6.13
C LEU A 91 -15.47 -23.04 -5.31
N PRO A 92 -15.64 -23.70 -4.14
CA PRO A 92 -14.55 -23.97 -3.20
C PRO A 92 -13.47 -24.93 -3.73
N ARG A 93 -13.73 -25.59 -4.87
CA ARG A 93 -12.79 -26.55 -5.51
C ARG A 93 -12.11 -25.99 -6.75
N ILE A 94 -12.43 -24.74 -7.16
CA ILE A 94 -11.90 -24.13 -8.38
C ILE A 94 -11.09 -22.90 -7.99
N GLU A 95 -9.80 -22.92 -8.31
CA GLU A 95 -8.92 -21.77 -8.13
C GLU A 95 -9.15 -20.75 -9.26
N PRO A 96 -9.46 -19.48 -8.95
CA PRO A 96 -9.55 -18.44 -9.95
C PRO A 96 -8.16 -17.97 -10.41
N PHE A 97 -7.92 -17.92 -11.71
CA PHE A 97 -6.73 -17.32 -12.32
C PHE A 97 -7.15 -16.06 -13.08
N PHE A 98 -6.82 -14.89 -12.52
CA PHE A 98 -7.12 -13.56 -13.07
C PHE A 98 -5.89 -12.92 -13.70
#